data_AF-A0A510XYL8-F1
#
_entry.id   AF-A0A510XYL8-F1
#
_cell.length_a   1.000
_cell.length_b   1.000
_cell.length_c   1.000
_cell.angle_alpha   90.00
_cell.angle_beta   90.00
_cell.angle_gamma   90.00
#
_symmetry.space_group_name_H-M   'P 1'
#
loop_
_entity.id
_entity.type
_entity.pdbx_description
1 polymer ?
#
loop_
_entity_poly.entity_id
_entity_poly.type
_entity_poly.pdbx_seq_one_letter_code
_entity_poly.pdbx_strand_id
1 'polypeptide(L)'
;MELNNSTLHYFIMNQFVELGYAPKIDDIIYHFDVSKFEIIKALQTLQEYHGVVLHPKSSEVWIMHPFSTAPTNFWIESKKGSWWGNCAWCSLGVAALLNCDLTITTTLGGEAKQVVIEIINGQIKNQNMFIHFPIPMVNAWDNVTYTCSTMLMFESEAEVNNWCEKHSMNKGDVQPINNVWEFSKVWYGNHLNPNWVKWSVEEAKEIFKRFELQHSVWNMPQKVGRF
;
A
#
# COMPACT_ATOMS: atom_id res chain seq x y z
N MET A 1 -4.97 3.00 26.62
CA MET A 1 -3.74 3.21 25.80
C MET A 1 -3.74 4.67 25.38
N GLU A 2 -2.60 5.37 25.35
CA GLU A 2 -2.58 6.77 24.90
C GLU A 2 -2.96 6.85 23.41
N LEU A 3 -3.85 7.78 23.05
CA LEU A 3 -4.22 8.04 21.66
C LEU A 3 -3.19 8.97 21.00
N ASN A 4 -2.44 8.45 20.05
CA ASN A 4 -1.56 9.23 19.17
C ASN A 4 -1.47 8.56 17.78
N ASN A 5 -0.75 9.18 16.84
CA ASN A 5 -0.63 8.64 15.47
C ASN A 5 -0.11 7.20 15.45
N SER A 6 0.84 6.88 16.33
CA SER A 6 1.51 5.58 16.36
C SER A 6 0.58 4.47 16.87
N THR A 7 -0.04 4.69 18.03
CA THR A 7 -0.95 3.73 18.65
C THR A 7 -2.22 3.55 17.83
N LEU A 8 -2.76 4.62 17.24
CA LEU A 8 -3.92 4.57 16.34
C LEU A 8 -3.59 3.81 15.05
N HIS A 9 -2.45 4.11 14.41
CA HIS A 9 -2.00 3.39 13.22
C HIS A 9 -1.82 1.90 13.51
N TYR A 10 -1.12 1.55 14.60
CA TYR A 10 -0.92 0.18 15.01
C TYR A 10 -2.24 -0.56 15.26
N PHE A 11 -3.18 0.06 15.99
CA PHE A 11 -4.49 -0.55 16.26
C PHE A 11 -5.24 -0.88 14.96
N ILE A 12 -5.36 0.09 14.04
CA ILE A 12 -6.05 -0.10 12.76
C ILE A 12 -5.34 -1.18 11.93
N MET A 13 -4.01 -1.13 11.83
CA MET A 13 -3.23 -2.11 11.06
C MET A 13 -3.39 -3.53 11.61
N ASN A 14 -3.35 -3.69 12.93
CA ASN A 14 -3.53 -4.98 13.58
C ASN A 14 -4.94 -5.54 13.34
N GLN A 15 -5.98 -4.69 13.36
CA GLN A 15 -7.35 -5.12 13.02
C GLN A 15 -7.45 -5.65 11.58
N PHE A 16 -6.81 -5.00 10.60
CA PHE A 16 -6.75 -5.53 9.24
C PHE A 16 -6.08 -6.90 9.20
N VAL A 17 -4.91 -7.05 9.82
CA VAL A 17 -4.14 -8.31 9.80
C VAL A 17 -4.93 -9.45 10.44
N GLU A 18 -5.60 -9.20 11.56
CA GLU A 18 -6.33 -10.23 12.31
C GLU A 18 -7.72 -10.54 11.74
N LEU A 19 -8.44 -9.54 11.21
CA LEU A 19 -9.87 -9.69 10.88
C LEU A 19 -10.20 -9.55 9.40
N GLY A 20 -9.30 -9.00 8.58
CA GLY A 20 -9.57 -8.78 7.15
C GLY A 20 -10.22 -7.45 6.79
N TYR A 21 -10.55 -6.61 7.77
CA TYR A 21 -11.25 -5.34 7.56
C TYR A 21 -10.85 -4.24 8.55
N ALA A 22 -11.15 -2.98 8.20
CA ALA A 22 -10.90 -1.84 9.08
C ALA A 22 -11.88 -1.80 10.27
N PRO A 23 -11.42 -1.41 11.47
CA PRO A 23 -12.33 -1.11 12.58
C PRO A 23 -13.23 0.07 12.21
N LYS A 24 -14.46 0.06 12.72
CA LYS A 24 -15.37 1.22 12.65
C LYS A 24 -14.97 2.25 13.69
N ILE A 25 -15.45 3.48 13.52
CA ILE A 25 -15.22 4.56 14.49
C ILE A 25 -15.62 4.12 15.91
N ASP A 26 -16.74 3.40 16.06
CA ASP A 26 -17.22 2.94 17.38
C ASP A 26 -16.28 1.89 18.02
N ASP A 27 -15.63 1.05 17.21
CA ASP A 27 -14.61 0.09 17.69
C ASP A 27 -13.36 0.83 18.21
N ILE A 28 -12.96 1.90 17.51
CA ILE A 28 -11.82 2.74 17.91
C ILE A 28 -12.16 3.51 19.20
N ILE A 29 -13.37 4.06 19.31
CA ILE A 29 -13.88 4.72 20.52
C ILE A 29 -13.79 3.77 21.72
N TYR A 30 -14.31 2.55 21.56
CA TYR A 30 -14.28 1.54 22.62
C TYR A 30 -12.85 1.18 23.04
N HIS A 31 -11.92 1.09 22.08
CA HIS A 31 -10.53 0.73 22.36
C HIS A 31 -9.76 1.82 23.12
N PHE A 32 -9.91 3.08 22.71
CA PHE A 32 -9.16 4.21 23.27
C PHE A 32 -9.87 4.91 24.43
N ASP A 33 -11.16 4.64 24.65
CA ASP A 33 -12.01 5.22 25.70
C ASP A 33 -12.03 6.77 25.64
N VAL A 34 -12.28 7.30 24.43
CA VAL A 34 -12.36 8.75 24.17
C VAL A 34 -13.58 9.08 23.31
N SER A 35 -13.92 10.37 23.18
CA SER A 35 -15.09 10.77 22.40
C SER A 35 -14.92 10.52 20.89
N LYS A 36 -16.05 10.39 20.19
CA LYS A 36 -16.09 10.34 18.72
C LYS A 36 -15.39 11.52 18.05
N PHE A 37 -15.52 12.71 18.63
CA PHE A 37 -14.87 13.92 18.11
C PHE A 37 -13.34 13.81 18.18
N GLU A 38 -12.80 13.29 19.29
CA GLU A 38 -11.37 13.05 19.45
C GLU A 38 -10.84 12.01 18.48
N ILE A 39 -11.57 10.91 18.25
CA ILE A 39 -11.19 9.89 17.26
C ILE A 39 -11.18 10.45 15.84
N ILE A 40 -12.21 11.20 15.44
CA ILE A 40 -12.26 11.80 14.10
C ILE A 40 -11.09 12.78 13.91
N LYS A 41 -10.80 13.60 14.91
CA LYS A 41 -9.66 14.53 14.86
C LYS A 41 -8.32 13.78 14.77
N ALA A 42 -8.15 12.72 15.56
CA ALA A 42 -6.94 11.91 15.52
C ALA A 42 -6.76 11.20 14.17
N LEU A 43 -7.84 10.68 13.58
CA LEU A 43 -7.82 10.10 12.23
C LEU A 43 -7.45 11.14 11.17
N GLN A 44 -7.97 12.37 11.28
CA GLN A 44 -7.61 13.47 10.38
C GLN A 44 -6.13 13.85 10.50
N THR A 45 -5.61 13.96 11.72
CA THR A 45 -4.17 14.17 11.96
C THR A 45 -3.34 13.02 11.42
N LEU A 46 -3.79 11.76 11.55
CA LEU A 46 -3.11 10.61 10.96
C LEU A 46 -3.14 10.64 9.42
N GLN A 47 -4.23 11.13 8.81
CA GLN A 47 -4.32 11.32 7.36
C GLN A 47 -3.37 12.41 6.87
N GLU A 48 -3.32 13.56 7.54
CA GLU A 48 -2.36 14.64 7.24
C GLU A 48 -0.90 14.15 7.40
N TYR A 49 -0.69 13.18 8.29
CA TYR A 49 0.58 12.49 8.49
C TYR A 49 0.81 11.33 7.50
N HIS A 50 -0.04 11.19 6.48
CA HIS A 50 0.04 10.15 5.45
C HIS A 50 0.00 8.72 6.03
N GLY A 51 -0.61 8.52 7.20
CA GLY A 51 -0.77 7.20 7.83
C GLY A 51 -2.03 6.45 7.40
N VAL A 52 -3.05 7.17 6.94
CA VAL A 52 -4.34 6.60 6.52
C VAL A 52 -4.97 7.49 5.46
N VAL A 53 -5.88 6.96 4.64
CA VAL A 53 -6.82 7.75 3.84
C VAL A 53 -8.22 7.50 4.37
N LEU A 54 -8.95 8.57 4.63
CA LEU A 54 -10.30 8.52 5.14
C LEU A 54 -11.31 8.71 4.01
N HIS A 55 -12.48 8.10 4.18
CA HIS A 55 -13.61 8.39 3.32
C HIS A 55 -14.07 9.84 3.57
N PRO A 56 -14.16 10.69 2.52
CA PRO A 56 -14.25 12.15 2.67
C PRO A 56 -15.52 12.63 3.39
N LYS A 57 -16.58 11.81 3.42
CA LYS A 57 -17.84 12.16 4.07
C LYS A 57 -18.03 11.55 5.46
N SER A 58 -17.56 10.33 5.68
CA SER A 58 -17.83 9.59 6.93
C SER A 58 -16.65 9.57 7.88
N SER A 59 -15.45 9.94 7.41
CA SER A 59 -14.19 9.80 8.17
C SER A 59 -13.82 8.37 8.55
N GLU A 60 -14.54 7.38 8.02
CA GLU A 60 -14.17 5.97 8.13
C GLU A 60 -12.85 5.71 7.39
N VAL A 61 -12.06 4.75 7.87
CA VAL A 61 -10.84 4.33 7.19
C VAL A 61 -11.20 3.79 5.81
N TRP A 62 -10.64 4.40 4.76
CA TRP A 62 -10.84 3.97 3.38
C TRP A 62 -9.64 3.16 2.89
N ILE A 63 -8.43 3.68 3.13
CA ILE A 63 -7.16 3.02 2.79
C ILE A 63 -6.25 3.07 4.01
N MET A 64 -5.74 1.90 4.39
CA MET A 64 -4.71 1.75 5.42
C MET A 64 -3.54 1.01 4.79
N HIS A 65 -2.68 1.74 4.08
CA HIS A 65 -1.64 1.13 3.26
C HIS A 65 -0.87 0.07 4.06
N PRO A 66 -0.76 -1.17 3.55
CA PRO A 66 -1.06 -1.56 2.16
C PRO A 66 -2.50 -2.06 1.89
N PHE A 67 -3.38 -2.11 2.89
CA PHE A 67 -4.75 -2.62 2.79
C PHE A 67 -5.76 -1.61 2.24
N SER A 68 -6.79 -2.13 1.57
CA SER A 68 -7.99 -1.38 1.15
C SER A 68 -9.23 -1.87 1.88
N THR A 69 -10.16 -0.96 2.19
CA THR A 69 -11.51 -1.34 2.65
C THR A 69 -12.51 -1.50 1.51
N ALA A 70 -12.19 -0.97 0.33
CA ALA A 70 -13.01 -1.08 -0.86
C ALA A 70 -12.47 -2.20 -1.77
N PRO A 71 -13.32 -2.91 -2.52
CA PRO A 71 -12.87 -3.89 -3.48
C PRO A 71 -11.92 -3.29 -4.52
N THR A 72 -10.87 -4.03 -4.85
CA THR A 72 -9.86 -3.66 -5.86
C THR A 72 -9.57 -4.84 -6.80
N ASN A 73 -8.75 -4.60 -7.83
CA ASN A 73 -8.24 -5.64 -8.72
C ASN A 73 -7.16 -6.54 -8.07
N PHE A 74 -6.89 -6.41 -6.77
CA PHE A 74 -5.86 -7.18 -6.06
C PHE A 74 -6.46 -7.89 -4.85
N TRP A 75 -7.01 -9.08 -5.10
CA TRP A 75 -7.60 -9.93 -4.08
C TRP A 75 -6.56 -10.85 -3.48
N ILE A 76 -6.49 -10.93 -2.16
CA ILE A 76 -5.46 -11.65 -1.41
C ILE A 76 -6.14 -12.70 -0.56
N GLU A 77 -5.68 -13.95 -0.65
CA GLU A 77 -6.27 -15.06 0.09
C GLU A 77 -5.19 -15.88 0.78
N SER A 78 -5.43 -16.20 2.05
CA SER A 78 -4.63 -17.14 2.83
C SER A 78 -5.55 -18.06 3.62
N LYS A 79 -4.98 -19.02 4.34
CA LYS A 79 -5.74 -19.84 5.30
C LYS A 79 -6.33 -19.03 6.47
N LYS A 80 -5.80 -17.84 6.75
CA LYS A 80 -6.22 -17.00 7.88
C LYS A 80 -7.34 -16.03 7.53
N GLY A 81 -7.57 -15.78 6.24
CA GLY A 81 -8.55 -14.79 5.80
C GLY A 81 -8.26 -14.29 4.39
N SER A 82 -8.94 -13.20 4.06
CA SER A 82 -8.87 -12.57 2.75
C SER A 82 -8.87 -11.05 2.88
N TRP A 83 -8.18 -10.37 1.97
CA TRP A 83 -7.96 -8.93 2.00
C TRP A 83 -7.95 -8.36 0.59
N TRP A 84 -8.10 -7.04 0.49
CA TRP A 84 -7.76 -6.28 -0.72
C TRP A 84 -6.47 -5.49 -0.51
N GLY A 85 -5.56 -5.58 -1.48
CA GLY A 85 -4.47 -4.62 -1.64
C GLY A 85 -4.91 -3.46 -2.53
N ASN A 86 -4.40 -2.25 -2.31
CA ASN A 86 -4.81 -1.10 -3.14
C ASN A 86 -4.31 -1.17 -4.59
N CYS A 87 -3.16 -1.81 -4.80
CA CYS A 87 -2.45 -1.88 -6.08
C CYS A 87 -1.47 -3.06 -6.09
N ALA A 88 -0.73 -3.22 -7.19
CA ALA A 88 0.28 -4.27 -7.31
C ALA A 88 1.32 -4.22 -6.18
N TRP A 89 1.91 -3.05 -5.92
CA TRP A 89 2.88 -2.86 -4.84
C TRP A 89 2.27 -3.08 -3.45
N CYS A 90 1.09 -2.53 -3.19
CA CYS A 90 0.39 -2.72 -1.93
C CYS A 90 0.06 -4.21 -1.69
N SER A 91 -0.36 -4.95 -2.71
CA SER A 91 -0.67 -6.38 -2.54
C SER A 91 0.54 -7.20 -2.06
N LEU A 92 1.75 -6.85 -2.53
CA LEU A 92 3.00 -7.40 -2.02
C LEU A 92 3.30 -6.91 -0.60
N GLY A 93 2.98 -5.67 -0.28
CA GLY A 93 3.06 -5.14 1.09
C GLY A 93 2.18 -5.89 2.09
N VAL A 94 0.92 -6.16 1.73
CA VAL A 94 0.01 -6.97 2.54
C VAL A 94 0.63 -8.34 2.78
N ALA A 95 1.13 -8.97 1.72
CA ALA A 95 1.72 -10.29 1.84
C ALA A 95 2.95 -10.33 2.75
N ALA A 96 3.79 -9.30 2.68
CA ALA A 96 4.94 -9.13 3.57
C ALA A 96 4.51 -8.99 5.05
N LEU A 97 3.45 -8.23 5.32
CA LEU A 97 2.94 -8.04 6.68
C LEU A 97 2.29 -9.30 7.27
N LEU A 98 1.51 -10.02 6.46
CA LEU A 98 0.84 -11.25 6.89
C LEU A 98 1.83 -12.39 7.16
N ASN A 99 3.00 -12.35 6.50
CA ASN A 99 4.12 -13.26 6.69
C ASN A 99 3.68 -14.74 6.72
N CYS A 100 2.88 -15.14 5.75
CA CYS A 100 2.39 -16.51 5.58
C CYS A 100 2.17 -16.85 4.10
N ASP A 101 1.95 -18.13 3.82
CA ASP A 101 1.64 -18.59 2.47
C ASP A 101 0.26 -18.10 2.03
N LEU A 102 0.21 -17.49 0.85
CA LEU A 102 -0.98 -16.84 0.31
C LEU A 102 -0.92 -16.67 -1.21
N THR A 103 -2.05 -16.31 -1.79
CA THR A 103 -2.20 -15.99 -3.21
C THR A 103 -2.70 -14.57 -3.40
N ILE A 104 -2.27 -13.92 -4.48
CA ILE A 104 -2.78 -12.63 -4.93
C ILE A 104 -3.37 -12.82 -6.33
N THR A 105 -4.69 -12.72 -6.44
CA THR A 105 -5.40 -12.77 -7.72
C THR A 105 -5.56 -11.36 -8.27
N THR A 106 -5.10 -11.14 -9.49
CA THR A 106 -5.19 -9.84 -10.16
C THR A 106 -5.38 -9.95 -11.66
N THR A 107 -5.75 -8.85 -12.31
CA THR A 107 -5.93 -8.76 -13.76
C THR A 107 -4.85 -7.89 -14.37
N LEU A 108 -4.08 -8.43 -15.32
CA LEU A 108 -2.96 -7.74 -15.97
C LEU A 108 -3.44 -6.45 -16.63
N GLY A 109 -2.72 -5.34 -16.38
CA GLY A 109 -3.10 -4.01 -16.85
C GLY A 109 -4.51 -3.54 -16.43
N GLY A 110 -5.17 -4.22 -15.49
CA GLY A 110 -6.58 -3.97 -15.15
C GLY A 110 -7.55 -4.30 -16.31
N GLU A 111 -7.13 -5.14 -17.26
CA GLU A 111 -7.91 -5.48 -18.46
C GLU A 111 -8.59 -6.85 -18.34
N ALA A 112 -8.31 -7.81 -19.23
CA ALA A 112 -9.08 -9.06 -19.32
C ALA A 112 -8.37 -10.30 -18.77
N LYS A 113 -7.03 -10.34 -18.76
CA LYS A 113 -6.27 -11.55 -18.39
C LYS A 113 -6.01 -11.60 -16.89
N GLN A 114 -6.69 -12.50 -16.19
CA GLN A 114 -6.45 -12.76 -14.77
C GLN A 114 -5.24 -13.67 -14.57
N VAL A 115 -4.48 -13.40 -13.51
CA VAL A 115 -3.32 -14.18 -13.06
C VAL A 115 -3.37 -14.34 -11.55
N VAL A 116 -2.66 -15.37 -11.06
CA VAL A 116 -2.48 -15.61 -9.62
C VAL A 116 -0.99 -15.54 -9.32
N ILE A 117 -0.63 -14.70 -8.35
CA ILE A 117 0.71 -14.62 -7.80
C ILE A 117 0.76 -15.43 -6.52
N GLU A 118 1.69 -16.38 -6.43
CA GLU A 118 1.83 -17.27 -5.28
C GLU A 118 3.03 -16.86 -4.43
N ILE A 119 2.79 -16.76 -3.12
CA ILE A 119 3.82 -16.52 -2.10
C ILE A 119 3.85 -17.75 -1.21
N ILE A 120 4.95 -18.52 -1.29
CA ILE A 120 5.11 -19.79 -0.59
C ILE A 120 6.48 -19.80 0.08
N ASN A 121 6.53 -20.08 1.38
CA ASN A 121 7.72 -20.03 2.23
C ASN A 121 8.46 -18.68 2.12
N GLY A 122 7.72 -17.58 2.11
CA GLY A 122 8.28 -16.22 2.01
C GLY A 122 8.88 -15.86 0.65
N GLN A 123 8.61 -16.65 -0.39
CA GLN A 123 9.12 -16.44 -1.75
C GLN A 123 7.99 -16.31 -2.77
N ILE A 124 8.09 -15.31 -3.65
CA ILE A 124 7.25 -15.21 -4.84
C ILE A 124 7.63 -16.32 -5.83
N LYS A 125 6.65 -17.03 -6.38
CA LYS A 125 6.87 -18.07 -7.40
C LYS A 125 6.83 -17.54 -8.82
N ASN A 126 6.03 -16.50 -9.08
CA ASN A 126 5.91 -15.85 -10.38
C ASN A 126 7.08 -14.87 -10.57
N GLN A 127 8.17 -15.32 -11.19
CA GLN A 127 9.39 -14.50 -11.34
C GLN A 127 9.34 -13.54 -12.55
N ASN A 128 8.54 -13.87 -13.57
CA ASN A 128 8.49 -13.12 -14.83
C ASN A 128 7.31 -12.14 -14.86
N MET A 129 7.24 -11.27 -13.85
CA MET A 129 6.20 -10.24 -13.74
C MET A 129 6.83 -8.88 -13.50
N PHE A 130 6.17 -7.84 -14.00
CA PHE A 130 6.60 -6.46 -13.90
C PHE A 130 5.51 -5.61 -13.29
N ILE A 131 5.90 -4.61 -12.50
CA ILE A 131 5.00 -3.64 -11.88
C ILE A 131 5.29 -2.26 -12.46
N HIS A 132 4.23 -1.61 -12.91
CA HIS A 132 4.27 -0.29 -13.54
C HIS A 132 4.03 0.81 -12.50
N PHE A 133 4.87 1.85 -12.50
CA PHE A 133 4.82 3.01 -11.62
C PHE A 133 4.74 4.30 -12.46
N PRO A 134 3.54 4.70 -12.92
CA PRO A 134 3.39 5.85 -13.83
C PRO A 134 3.43 7.22 -13.14
N ILE A 135 3.09 7.28 -11.85
CA ILE A 135 2.95 8.53 -11.10
C ILE A 135 4.24 8.81 -10.34
N PRO A 136 4.82 10.02 -10.40
CA PRO A 136 5.91 10.41 -9.51
C PRO A 136 5.50 10.24 -8.03
N MET A 137 6.33 9.57 -7.23
CA MET A 137 6.05 9.25 -5.83
C MET A 137 5.77 10.49 -4.98
N VAL A 138 6.37 11.62 -5.33
CA VAL A 138 6.10 12.93 -4.70
C VAL A 138 4.66 13.41 -4.84
N ASN A 139 3.93 12.92 -5.84
CA ASN A 139 2.54 13.24 -6.10
C ASN A 139 1.60 12.09 -5.67
N ALA A 140 2.12 11.01 -5.07
CA ALA A 140 1.33 9.84 -4.76
C ALA A 140 0.15 10.15 -3.82
N TRP A 141 0.35 11.10 -2.90
CA TRP A 141 -0.65 11.54 -1.92
C TRP A 141 -1.61 12.61 -2.45
N ASP A 142 -1.35 13.24 -3.60
CA ASP A 142 -2.28 14.19 -4.22
C ASP A 142 -3.63 13.51 -4.56
N ASN A 143 -3.55 12.23 -4.97
CA ASN A 143 -4.70 11.37 -5.16
C ASN A 143 -4.28 9.90 -5.02
N VAL A 144 -4.30 9.39 -3.79
CA VAL A 144 -3.91 8.02 -3.47
C VAL A 144 -4.71 7.00 -4.26
N THR A 145 -6.03 7.18 -4.34
CA THR A 145 -6.93 6.25 -5.04
C THR A 145 -6.55 6.12 -6.51
N TYR A 146 -6.33 7.24 -7.19
CA TYR A 146 -5.88 7.24 -8.58
C TYR A 146 -4.48 6.64 -8.75
N THR A 147 -3.53 7.08 -7.92
CA THR A 147 -2.15 6.58 -7.93
C THR A 147 -2.10 5.05 -7.78
N CYS A 148 -2.79 4.50 -6.79
CA CYS A 148 -2.85 3.06 -6.58
C CYS A 148 -3.58 2.34 -7.73
N SER A 149 -4.67 2.90 -8.24
CA SER A 149 -5.43 2.27 -9.35
C SER A 149 -4.63 2.12 -10.65
N THR A 150 -3.52 2.85 -10.80
CA THR A 150 -2.66 2.84 -11.99
C THR A 150 -1.34 2.07 -11.78
N MET A 151 -1.06 1.58 -10.57
CA MET A 151 0.09 0.71 -10.30
C MET A 151 -0.29 -0.76 -10.49
N LEU A 152 -0.08 -1.25 -11.71
CA LEU A 152 -0.60 -2.53 -12.21
C LEU A 152 0.51 -3.54 -12.52
N MET A 153 0.12 -4.82 -12.69
CA MET A 153 1.04 -5.90 -13.07
C MET A 153 0.95 -6.23 -14.56
N PHE A 154 2.08 -6.64 -15.15
CA PHE A 154 2.26 -7.00 -16.55
C PHE A 154 3.24 -8.18 -16.70
N GLU A 155 3.19 -8.90 -17.81
CA GLU A 155 4.13 -10.01 -18.09
C GLU A 155 5.41 -9.53 -18.80
N SER A 156 5.39 -8.33 -19.39
CA SER A 156 6.59 -7.73 -20.00
C SER A 156 6.54 -6.20 -20.05
N GLU A 157 7.70 -5.58 -20.19
CA GLU A 157 7.78 -4.14 -20.48
C GLU A 157 7.11 -3.73 -21.81
N ALA A 158 7.06 -4.63 -22.80
CA ALA A 158 6.39 -4.35 -24.06
C ALA A 158 4.87 -4.20 -23.87
N GLU A 159 4.27 -5.00 -22.99
CA GLU A 159 2.87 -4.83 -22.61
C GLU A 159 2.62 -3.51 -21.88
N VAL A 160 3.55 -3.09 -20.99
CA VAL A 160 3.46 -1.77 -20.35
C VAL A 160 3.47 -0.66 -21.38
N ASN A 161 4.37 -0.72 -22.38
CA ASN A 161 4.44 0.29 -23.44
C ASN A 161 3.10 0.36 -24.22
N ASN A 162 2.59 -0.79 -24.67
CA ASN A 162 1.32 -0.86 -25.40
C ASN A 162 0.14 -0.33 -24.57
N TRP A 163 0.11 -0.66 -23.27
CA TRP A 163 -0.91 -0.19 -22.35
C TRP A 163 -0.82 1.33 -22.17
N CYS A 164 0.39 1.87 -21.99
CA CYS A 164 0.61 3.31 -21.87
C CYS A 164 0.16 4.07 -23.13
N GLU A 165 0.48 3.58 -24.32
CA GLU A 165 0.01 4.16 -25.59
C GLU A 165 -1.52 4.14 -25.69
N LYS A 166 -2.13 2.98 -25.42
CA LYS A 166 -3.58 2.78 -25.51
C LYS A 166 -4.36 3.69 -24.56
N HIS A 167 -3.86 3.86 -23.33
CA HIS A 167 -4.55 4.60 -22.27
C HIS A 167 -4.01 6.02 -22.07
N SER A 168 -3.08 6.47 -22.93
CA SER A 168 -2.43 7.77 -22.82
C SER A 168 -1.82 8.02 -21.43
N MET A 169 -1.17 7.00 -20.87
CA MET A 169 -0.49 7.07 -19.58
C MET A 169 1.02 7.28 -19.78
N ASN A 170 1.64 8.02 -18.88
CA ASN A 170 3.11 8.07 -18.82
C ASN A 170 3.68 6.70 -18.44
N LYS A 171 4.76 6.28 -19.11
CA LYS A 171 5.44 5.02 -18.76
C LYS A 171 5.98 5.03 -17.34
N GLY A 172 6.54 6.15 -16.88
CA GLY A 172 7.17 6.18 -15.56
C GLY A 172 8.23 5.08 -15.42
N ASP A 173 8.25 4.41 -14.28
CA ASP A 173 9.17 3.29 -14.04
C ASP A 173 8.48 1.93 -14.18
N VAL A 174 9.26 0.91 -14.51
CA VAL A 174 8.80 -0.47 -14.57
C VAL A 174 9.79 -1.33 -13.82
N GLN A 175 9.32 -2.03 -12.78
CA GLN A 175 10.18 -2.79 -11.89
C GLN A 175 9.83 -4.28 -11.91
N PRO A 176 10.83 -5.16 -11.96
CA PRO A 176 10.62 -6.59 -11.76
C PRO A 176 9.95 -6.89 -10.41
N ILE A 177 9.01 -7.83 -10.39
CA ILE A 177 8.21 -8.16 -9.19
C ILE A 177 9.08 -8.59 -8.00
N ASN A 178 10.21 -9.25 -8.25
CA ASN A 178 11.15 -9.67 -7.22
C ASN A 178 11.83 -8.47 -6.54
N ASN A 179 12.18 -7.42 -7.30
CA ASN A 179 12.72 -6.20 -6.71
C ASN A 179 11.65 -5.51 -5.84
N VAL A 180 10.42 -5.39 -6.36
CA VAL A 180 9.30 -4.77 -5.62
C VAL A 180 8.91 -5.59 -4.38
N TRP A 181 9.04 -6.91 -4.40
CA TRP A 181 8.83 -7.77 -3.23
C TRP A 181 9.81 -7.46 -2.11
N GLU A 182 11.10 -7.44 -2.41
CA GLU A 182 12.14 -7.11 -1.44
C GLU A 182 11.98 -5.68 -0.91
N PHE A 183 11.64 -4.75 -1.80
CA PHE A 183 11.29 -3.37 -1.43
C PHE A 183 10.07 -3.31 -0.51
N SER A 184 9.00 -4.06 -0.80
CA SER A 184 7.76 -4.07 -0.02
C SER A 184 8.00 -4.54 1.41
N LYS A 185 8.85 -5.55 1.62
CA LYS A 185 9.21 -6.03 2.96
C LYS A 185 9.86 -4.95 3.81
N VAL A 186 10.68 -4.09 3.22
CA VAL A 186 11.31 -2.97 3.95
C VAL A 186 10.33 -1.80 4.11
N TRP A 187 9.66 -1.40 3.03
CA TRP A 187 8.77 -0.26 3.04
C TRP A 187 7.60 -0.42 4.03
N TYR A 188 6.95 -1.58 4.00
CA TYR A 188 5.81 -1.88 4.85
C TYR A 188 6.20 -2.55 6.17
N GLY A 189 7.41 -3.10 6.30
CA GLY A 189 7.83 -3.89 7.47
C GLY A 189 7.69 -3.18 8.83
N ASN A 190 7.69 -1.84 8.85
CA ASN A 190 7.49 -1.07 10.07
C ASN A 190 6.00 -0.85 10.44
N HIS A 191 5.04 -1.20 9.59
CA HIS A 191 3.63 -0.79 9.76
C HIS A 191 2.90 -1.49 10.92
N LEU A 192 3.41 -2.63 11.40
CA LEU A 192 2.96 -3.31 12.63
C LEU A 192 3.79 -2.94 13.87
N ASN A 193 4.59 -1.86 13.81
CA ASN A 193 5.33 -1.38 14.98
C ASN A 193 4.41 -0.53 15.88
N PRO A 194 4.28 -0.82 17.19
CA PRO A 194 3.54 0.02 18.13
C PRO A 194 4.09 1.44 18.28
N ASN A 195 5.35 1.64 17.88
CA ASN A 195 6.04 2.93 17.80
C ASN A 195 6.23 3.38 16.35
N TRP A 196 5.35 2.96 15.43
CA TRP A 196 5.34 3.38 14.04
C TRP A 196 5.46 4.90 13.91
N VAL A 197 6.34 5.30 13.00
CA VAL A 197 6.47 6.66 12.49
C VAL A 197 6.51 6.57 10.98
N LYS A 198 5.97 7.58 10.30
CA LYS A 198 6.05 7.67 8.86
C LYS A 198 7.50 7.87 8.45
N TRP A 199 7.91 7.29 7.32
CA TRP A 199 9.24 7.52 6.77
C TRP A 199 9.50 9.02 6.59
N SER A 200 10.67 9.49 6.99
CA SER A 200 11.15 10.80 6.56
C SER A 200 11.45 10.78 5.06
N VAL A 201 11.54 11.96 4.46
CA VAL A 201 11.95 12.10 3.06
C VAL A 201 13.36 11.52 2.85
N GLU A 202 14.26 11.68 3.82
CA GLU A 202 15.61 11.12 3.79
C GLU A 202 15.61 9.60 3.87
N GLU A 203 14.86 9.02 4.81
CA GLU A 203 14.71 7.56 4.95
C GLU A 203 14.10 6.96 3.67
N ALA A 204 13.08 7.59 3.10
CA ALA A 204 12.47 7.15 1.85
C ALA A 204 13.48 7.15 0.68
N LYS A 205 14.30 8.21 0.55
CA LYS A 205 15.39 8.27 -0.46
C LYS A 205 16.41 7.16 -0.26
N GLU A 206 16.80 6.89 0.98
CA GLU A 206 17.74 5.82 1.30
C GLU A 206 17.18 4.44 0.93
N ILE A 207 15.89 4.20 1.22
CA ILE A 207 15.21 2.98 0.83
C ILE A 207 15.15 2.88 -0.71
N PHE A 208 14.73 3.92 -1.42
CA PHE A 208 14.67 3.88 -2.89
C PHE A 208 16.04 3.59 -3.51
N LYS A 209 17.10 4.23 -3.00
CA LYS A 209 18.48 3.97 -3.42
C LYS A 209 18.91 2.53 -3.15
N ARG A 210 18.56 1.97 -1.99
CA ARG A 210 18.88 0.57 -1.61
C ARG A 210 18.30 -0.45 -2.60
N PHE A 211 17.14 -0.16 -3.18
CA PHE A 211 16.44 -1.04 -4.14
C PHE A 211 16.64 -0.62 -5.60
N GLU A 212 17.65 0.22 -5.86
CA GLU A 212 18.01 0.68 -7.21
C GLU A 212 16.85 1.33 -7.98
N LEU A 213 15.92 1.95 -7.25
CA LEU A 213 14.78 2.69 -7.80
C LEU A 213 15.24 4.08 -8.29
N GLN A 214 15.88 4.12 -9.47
CA GLN A 214 16.61 5.28 -9.97
C GLN A 214 15.82 6.16 -10.95
N HIS A 215 14.69 5.69 -11.47
CA HIS A 215 13.86 6.47 -12.38
C HIS A 215 13.34 7.75 -11.72
N SER A 216 13.07 8.79 -12.50
CA SER A 216 12.66 10.11 -12.00
C SER A 216 11.35 10.09 -11.19
N VAL A 217 10.53 9.04 -11.32
CA VAL A 217 9.34 8.84 -10.49
C VAL A 217 9.68 8.70 -9.01
N TRP A 218 10.89 8.24 -8.66
CA TRP A 218 11.35 8.08 -7.28
C TRP A 218 12.06 9.32 -6.73
N ASN A 219 12.19 10.38 -7.54
CA ASN A 219 12.83 11.62 -7.09
C ASN A 219 11.99 12.29 -6.01
N MET A 220 12.60 12.46 -4.83
CA MET A 220 11.98 13.06 -3.65
C MET A 220 12.42 14.52 -3.46
N PRO A 221 11.60 15.39 -2.84
CA PRO A 221 11.92 16.81 -2.70
C PRO A 221 13.13 17.00 -1.79
N GLN A 222 13.81 18.14 -1.89
CA GLN A 222 14.94 18.48 -1.00
C GLN A 222 14.49 18.90 0.42
N LYS A 223 13.20 19.17 0.63
CA LYS A 223 12.67 19.65 1.91
C LYS A 223 12.66 18.54 2.96
N VAL A 224 12.95 18.94 4.20
CA VAL A 224 12.78 18.11 5.41
C VAL A 224 11.29 17.91 5.67
N GLY A 225 10.88 16.67 5.91
CA GLY A 225 9.48 16.31 6.16
C GLY A 225 9.27 14.80 6.25
N ARG A 226 8.01 14.40 6.42
CA ARG A 226 7.58 13.01 6.28
C ARG A 226 7.02 12.79 4.87
N PHE A 227 7.29 11.62 4.31
CA PHE A 227 6.78 11.20 3.01
C PHE A 227 5.38 10.63 3.10
#